data_AF-A0A1H8PA00-F1
#
_entry.id   AF-A0A1H8PA00-F1
#
_cell.length_a   1.000
_cell.length_b   1.000
_cell.length_c   1.000
_cell.angle_alpha   90.00
_cell.angle_beta   90.00
_cell.angle_gamma   90.00
#
_symmetry.space_group_name_H-M   'P 1'
#
loop_
_entity.id
_entity.type
_entity.pdbx_description
1 polymer ?
#
loop_
_entity_poly.entity_id
_entity_poly.type
_entity_poly.pdbx_seq_one_letter_code
_entity_poly.pdbx_strand_id
1 'polypeptide(L)'
;MMPKNPAPLPRPETALGADEAQALADLFRRGTPENTLRAQAGDLAYIAAWKRAAFGTDPAWPESEAVALRFILDHSVDLSAATGPARAAAEALIAAGLRRSLACPAPATLDRRIASWRAFHRLRNLASPFEAPLIAQARGRARRAAARPRARKSA
;
A
#
# COMPACT_ATOMS: atom_id res chain seq x y z
N MET A 1 1.42 55.72 -7.18
CA MET A 1 0.55 55.10 -8.20
C MET A 1 1.35 53.98 -8.87
N MET A 2 1.20 52.76 -8.35
CA MET A 2 1.71 51.49 -8.90
C MET A 2 0.73 50.38 -8.44
N PRO A 3 0.54 49.31 -9.23
CA PRO A 3 -0.76 48.67 -9.41
C PRO A 3 -1.20 47.77 -8.26
N LYS A 4 -2.53 47.71 -8.11
CA LYS A 4 -3.29 46.78 -7.27
C LYS A 4 -2.74 45.37 -7.40
N ASN A 5 -2.52 44.75 -6.24
CA ASN A 5 -2.27 43.33 -6.06
C ASN A 5 -3.25 42.51 -6.95
N PRO A 6 -2.78 41.54 -7.75
CA PRO A 6 -3.69 40.72 -8.56
C PRO A 6 -4.62 39.94 -7.64
N ALA A 7 -5.90 39.88 -8.04
CA ALA A 7 -6.93 39.15 -7.32
C ALA A 7 -6.48 37.71 -7.04
N PRO A 8 -6.81 37.14 -5.86
CA PRO A 8 -6.50 35.75 -5.57
C PRO A 8 -7.14 34.86 -6.63
N LEU A 9 -6.34 33.93 -7.18
CA LEU A 9 -6.80 32.94 -8.15
C LEU A 9 -8.02 32.19 -7.59
N PRO A 10 -9.04 31.88 -8.40
CA PRO A 10 -10.17 31.07 -7.96
C PRO A 10 -9.64 29.71 -7.52
N ARG A 11 -9.81 29.41 -6.23
CA ARG A 11 -9.61 28.05 -5.70
C ARG A 11 -10.71 27.19 -6.31
N PRO A 12 -10.46 25.92 -6.69
CA PRO A 12 -11.52 25.06 -7.17
C PRO A 12 -12.60 24.93 -6.08
N GLU A 13 -13.79 25.44 -6.39
CA GLU A 13 -15.01 25.38 -5.59
C GLU A 13 -15.48 23.93 -5.48
N THR A 14 -15.07 23.24 -4.43
CA THR A 14 -15.80 22.08 -3.92
C THR A 14 -15.88 22.17 -2.39
N ALA A 15 -16.26 23.33 -1.88
CA ALA A 15 -16.66 23.43 -0.49
C ALA A 15 -18.08 22.87 -0.36
N LEU A 16 -18.22 21.56 -0.46
CA LEU A 16 -19.45 20.87 -0.06
C LEU A 16 -19.74 21.24 1.40
N GLY A 17 -21.00 21.56 1.69
CA GLY A 17 -21.49 21.68 3.05
C GLY A 17 -21.31 20.35 3.80
N ALA A 18 -21.36 20.37 5.14
CA ALA A 18 -21.20 19.16 5.95
C ALA A 18 -22.16 18.03 5.55
N ASP A 19 -23.41 18.38 5.21
CA ASP A 19 -24.44 17.43 4.79
C ASP A 19 -24.13 16.80 3.42
N GLU A 20 -23.60 17.58 2.49
CA GLU A 20 -23.23 17.11 1.14
C GLU A 20 -21.96 16.25 1.19
N ALA A 21 -21.00 16.61 2.05
CA ALA A 21 -19.82 15.79 2.34
C ALA A 21 -20.20 14.45 3.00
N GLN A 22 -21.18 14.46 3.92
CA GLN A 22 -21.71 13.25 4.52
C GLN A 22 -22.46 12.39 3.50
N ALA A 23 -23.30 12.99 2.66
CA ALA A 23 -24.01 12.29 1.59
C ALA A 23 -23.06 11.63 0.58
N LEU A 24 -21.96 12.34 0.24
CA LEU A 24 -20.89 11.80 -0.59
C LEU A 24 -20.18 10.62 0.09
N ALA A 25 -19.83 10.75 1.37
CA ALA A 25 -19.22 9.66 2.14
C ALA A 25 -20.13 8.43 2.22
N ASP A 26 -21.44 8.63 2.42
CA ASP A 26 -22.44 7.57 2.47
C ASP A 26 -22.67 6.91 1.10
N LEU A 27 -22.57 7.66 0.00
CA LEU A 27 -22.56 7.11 -1.34
C LEU A 27 -21.37 6.17 -1.56
N PHE A 28 -20.16 6.60 -1.22
CA PHE A 28 -18.96 5.76 -1.33
C PHE A 28 -19.02 4.53 -0.41
N ARG A 29 -19.60 4.65 0.78
CA ARG A 29 -19.79 3.53 1.72
C ARG A 29 -20.79 2.51 1.19
N ARG A 30 -21.96 2.95 0.71
CA ARG A 30 -22.99 2.07 0.12
C ARG A 30 -22.51 1.37 -1.16
N GLY A 31 -21.65 2.03 -1.94
CA GLY A 31 -21.05 1.46 -3.15
C GLY A 31 -19.95 0.43 -2.89
N THR A 32 -19.47 0.30 -1.65
CA THR A 32 -18.38 -0.64 -1.30
C THR A 32 -18.88 -1.70 -0.33
N PRO A 33 -18.86 -3.00 -0.71
CA PRO A 33 -19.28 -4.07 0.18
C PRO A 33 -18.55 -4.05 1.54
N GLU A 34 -19.27 -4.26 2.65
CA GLU A 34 -18.69 -4.19 4.01
C GLU A 34 -17.50 -5.15 4.22
N ASN A 35 -17.57 -6.33 3.62
CA ASN A 35 -16.47 -7.30 3.64
C ASN A 35 -15.19 -6.74 2.99
N THR A 36 -15.35 -5.92 1.95
CA THR A 36 -14.25 -5.27 1.22
C THR A 36 -13.67 -4.14 2.07
N LEU A 37 -14.51 -3.33 2.72
CA LEU A 37 -14.05 -2.30 3.66
C LEU A 37 -13.25 -2.92 4.82
N ARG A 38 -13.74 -4.01 5.41
CA ARG A 38 -13.02 -4.72 6.48
C ARG A 38 -11.69 -5.30 6.00
N ALA A 39 -11.66 -5.90 4.80
CA ALA A 39 -10.44 -6.43 4.22
C ALA A 39 -9.41 -5.34 3.92
N GLN A 40 -9.86 -4.21 3.37
CA GLN A 40 -9.01 -3.03 3.11
C GLN A 40 -8.47 -2.42 4.40
N ALA A 41 -9.29 -2.30 5.45
CA ALA A 41 -8.87 -1.81 6.76
C ALA A 41 -7.78 -2.71 7.37
N GLY A 42 -7.96 -4.03 7.32
CA GLY A 42 -6.95 -4.99 7.78
C GLY A 42 -5.64 -4.89 6.98
N ASP A 43 -5.72 -4.69 5.66
CA ASP A 43 -4.53 -4.49 4.84
C ASP A 43 -3.81 -3.17 5.13
N LEU A 44 -4.53 -2.09 5.39
CA LEU A 44 -3.94 -0.82 5.76
C LEU A 44 -3.25 -0.89 7.13
N ALA A 45 -3.85 -1.59 8.09
CA ALA A 45 -3.20 -1.87 9.38
C ALA A 45 -1.89 -2.64 9.19
N TYR A 46 -1.88 -3.66 8.32
CA TYR A 46 -0.68 -4.39 7.96
C TYR A 46 0.39 -3.50 7.31
N ILE A 47 0.00 -2.68 6.32
CA ILE A 47 0.90 -1.77 5.60
C ILE A 47 1.52 -0.76 6.56
N ALA A 48 0.73 -0.17 7.45
CA ALA A 48 1.20 0.78 8.44
C ALA A 48 2.19 0.15 9.41
N ALA A 49 1.89 -1.05 9.91
CA ALA A 49 2.81 -1.78 10.78
C ALA A 49 4.12 -2.14 10.08
N TRP A 50 4.06 -2.58 8.82
CA TRP A 50 5.26 -2.87 8.03
C TRP A 50 6.08 -1.60 7.81
N LYS A 51 5.43 -0.47 7.47
CA LYS A 51 6.09 0.81 7.21
C LYS A 51 6.84 1.31 8.45
N ARG A 52 6.20 1.22 9.63
CA ARG A 52 6.86 1.53 10.91
C ARG A 52 8.03 0.60 11.18
N ALA A 53 7.88 -0.71 10.96
CA ALA A 53 8.96 -1.67 11.21
C ALA A 53 10.14 -1.50 10.25
N ALA A 54 9.90 -1.13 8.99
CA ALA A 54 10.94 -1.02 7.97
C ALA A 54 11.60 0.37 7.89
N PHE A 55 10.88 1.44 8.25
CA PHE A 55 11.33 2.83 8.09
C PHE A 55 11.19 3.70 9.34
N GLY A 56 10.54 3.22 10.40
CA GLY A 56 10.31 4.00 11.62
C GLY A 56 9.24 5.09 11.49
N THR A 57 8.50 5.15 10.37
CA THR A 57 7.47 6.18 10.12
C THR A 57 6.12 5.55 9.80
N ASP A 58 5.05 6.33 9.87
CA ASP A 58 3.76 5.94 9.31
C ASP A 58 3.73 6.10 7.77
N PRO A 59 2.75 5.49 7.07
CA PRO A 59 2.55 5.68 5.64
C PRO A 59 2.23 7.14 5.28
N ALA A 60 2.86 7.64 4.22
CA ALA A 60 2.58 8.95 3.63
C ALA A 60 1.57 8.83 2.47
N TRP A 61 0.91 9.94 2.14
CA TRP A 61 -0.07 10.00 1.05
C TRP A 61 0.11 11.30 0.26
N PRO A 62 0.61 11.25 -1.00
CA PRO A 62 1.00 10.05 -1.74
C PRO A 62 2.25 9.38 -1.15
N GLU A 63 2.33 8.07 -1.25
CA GLU A 63 3.53 7.33 -0.83
C GLU A 63 4.61 7.37 -1.92
N SER A 64 5.87 7.28 -1.50
CA SER A 64 7.00 7.28 -2.43
C SER A 64 7.16 5.96 -3.20
N GLU A 65 7.69 6.06 -4.42
CA GLU A 65 8.04 4.90 -5.25
C GLU A 65 9.06 3.98 -4.56
N ALA A 66 10.04 4.55 -3.85
CA ALA A 66 11.04 3.78 -3.11
C ALA A 66 10.41 2.88 -2.04
N VAL A 67 9.39 3.38 -1.33
CA VAL A 67 8.67 2.61 -0.31
C VAL A 67 7.81 1.52 -0.94
N ALA A 68 7.11 1.83 -2.03
CA ALA A 68 6.33 0.84 -2.76
C ALA A 68 7.21 -0.28 -3.35
N LEU A 69 8.39 0.06 -3.90
CA LEU A 69 9.36 -0.93 -4.38
C LEU A 69 9.88 -1.80 -3.24
N ARG A 70 10.24 -1.18 -2.11
CA ARG A 70 10.71 -1.92 -0.93
C ARG A 70 9.65 -2.89 -0.41
N PHE A 71 8.37 -2.49 -0.42
CA PHE A 71 7.26 -3.35 -0.04
C PHE A 71 7.20 -4.60 -0.91
N ILE A 72 7.34 -4.47 -2.24
CA ILE A 72 7.35 -5.62 -3.16
C ILE A 72 8.53 -6.55 -2.85
N LEU A 73 9.72 -6.00 -2.64
CA LEU A 73 10.93 -6.79 -2.38
C LEU A 73 10.82 -7.59 -1.06
N ASP A 74 10.40 -6.95 0.04
CA ASP A 74 10.25 -7.59 1.35
C ASP A 74 9.19 -8.72 1.37
N HIS A 75 8.26 -8.70 0.41
CA HIS A 75 7.12 -9.64 0.33
C HIS A 75 7.17 -10.56 -0.89
N SER A 76 8.30 -10.63 -1.60
CA SER A 76 8.49 -11.50 -2.78
C SER A 76 9.57 -12.56 -2.61
N VAL A 77 10.13 -12.69 -1.39
CA VAL A 77 11.21 -13.62 -1.06
C VAL A 77 10.91 -14.40 0.21
N ASP A 78 11.53 -15.58 0.34
CA ASP A 78 11.55 -16.34 1.60
C ASP A 78 12.62 -15.75 2.52
N LEU A 79 12.22 -15.32 3.72
CA LEU A 79 13.10 -14.66 4.69
C LEU A 79 13.63 -15.62 5.76
N SER A 80 13.31 -16.90 5.70
CA SER A 80 13.64 -17.87 6.76
C SER A 80 15.15 -18.02 6.98
N ALA A 81 15.94 -17.94 5.90
CA ALA A 81 17.41 -17.95 5.93
C ALA A 81 18.03 -16.56 5.70
N ALA A 82 17.22 -15.53 5.53
CA ALA A 82 17.71 -14.16 5.33
C ALA A 82 18.21 -13.57 6.66
N THR A 83 18.97 -12.49 6.56
CA THR A 83 19.33 -11.59 7.67
C THR A 83 19.09 -10.15 7.24
N GLY A 84 19.12 -9.21 8.19
CA GLY A 84 19.01 -7.79 7.91
C GLY A 84 17.59 -7.22 7.94
N PRO A 85 17.39 -5.99 7.43
CA PRO A 85 16.21 -5.18 7.77
C PRO A 85 14.88 -5.76 7.29
N ALA A 86 14.85 -6.45 6.14
CA ALA A 86 13.63 -7.08 5.64
C ALA A 86 13.14 -8.20 6.56
N ARG A 87 14.06 -9.01 7.09
CA ARG A 87 13.75 -10.04 8.08
C ARG A 87 13.30 -9.42 9.40
N ALA A 88 14.03 -8.43 9.91
CA ALA A 88 13.66 -7.75 11.15
C ALA A 88 12.24 -7.16 11.09
N ALA A 89 11.86 -6.52 9.98
CA ALA A 89 10.51 -6.02 9.78
C ALA A 89 9.46 -7.16 9.73
N ALA A 90 9.79 -8.29 9.10
CA ALA A 90 8.92 -9.46 9.07
C ALA A 90 8.74 -10.09 10.46
N GLU A 91 9.79 -10.16 11.28
CA GLU A 91 9.75 -10.65 12.67
C GLU A 91 8.89 -9.73 13.54
N ALA A 92 9.03 -8.40 13.41
CA ALA A 92 8.16 -7.45 14.10
C ALA A 92 6.68 -7.63 13.73
N LEU A 93 6.38 -7.90 12.46
CA LEU A 93 5.00 -8.20 12.01
C LEU A 93 4.48 -9.54 12.55
N ILE A 94 5.35 -10.54 12.73
CA ILE A 94 4.98 -11.82 13.34
C ILE A 94 4.67 -11.61 14.83
N ALA A 95 5.53 -10.90 15.54
CA ALA A 95 5.32 -10.56 16.96
C ALA A 95 4.01 -9.78 17.18
N ALA A 96 3.63 -8.92 16.23
CA ALA A 96 2.37 -8.19 16.25
C ALA A 96 1.14 -9.03 15.78
N GLY A 97 1.30 -10.30 15.43
CA GLY A 97 0.22 -11.16 14.93
C GLY A 97 -0.28 -10.82 13.52
N LEU A 98 0.44 -9.96 12.79
CA LEU A 98 0.06 -9.46 11.45
C LEU A 98 0.63 -10.31 10.31
N ARG A 99 1.66 -11.12 10.59
CA ARG A 99 2.27 -12.07 9.65
C ARG A 99 2.39 -13.44 10.31
N ARG A 100 2.13 -14.53 9.55
CA ARG A 100 2.15 -15.91 10.08
C ARG A 100 3.56 -16.52 10.17
N SER A 101 4.42 -16.22 9.21
CA SER A 101 5.77 -16.81 9.14
C SER A 101 6.71 -16.00 8.24
N LEU A 102 8.00 -16.34 8.28
CA LEU A 102 9.05 -15.76 7.41
C LEU A 102 9.01 -16.28 5.97
N ALA A 103 8.20 -17.31 5.69
CA ALA A 103 8.03 -17.82 4.34
C ALA A 103 7.52 -16.72 3.39
N CYS A 104 7.84 -16.87 2.10
CA CYS A 104 7.35 -15.99 1.06
C CYS A 104 5.81 -15.99 1.05
N PRO A 105 5.13 -14.84 1.16
CA PRO A 105 3.68 -14.76 1.03
C PRO A 105 3.20 -15.28 -0.32
N ALA A 106 1.98 -15.84 -0.35
CA ALA A 106 1.35 -16.18 -1.62
C ALA A 106 1.19 -14.93 -2.51
N PRO A 107 1.38 -15.03 -3.84
CA PRO A 107 1.25 -13.87 -4.75
C PRO A 107 -0.07 -13.11 -4.59
N ALA A 108 -1.17 -13.85 -4.39
CA ALA A 108 -2.49 -13.28 -4.15
C ALA A 108 -2.55 -12.40 -2.89
N THR A 109 -1.75 -12.70 -1.85
CA THR A 109 -1.68 -11.87 -0.64
C THR A 109 -0.99 -10.54 -0.89
N LEU A 110 0.13 -10.55 -1.64
CA LEU A 110 0.81 -9.33 -2.06
C LEU A 110 -0.09 -8.47 -2.97
N ASP A 111 -0.71 -9.11 -3.98
CA ASP A 111 -1.62 -8.45 -4.91
C ASP A 111 -2.81 -7.79 -4.20
N ARG A 112 -3.41 -8.48 -3.23
CA ARG A 112 -4.52 -7.96 -2.41
C ARG A 112 -4.12 -6.72 -1.62
N ARG A 113 -2.97 -6.75 -0.93
CA ARG A 113 -2.48 -5.60 -0.16
C ARG A 113 -2.16 -4.40 -1.05
N ILE A 114 -1.52 -4.63 -2.20
CA ILE A 114 -1.26 -3.57 -3.19
C ILE A 114 -2.59 -2.98 -3.72
N ALA A 115 -3.61 -3.81 -3.96
CA ALA A 115 -4.92 -3.32 -4.37
C ALA A 115 -5.58 -2.44 -3.29
N SER A 116 -5.52 -2.84 -2.02
CA SER A 116 -5.97 -2.02 -0.89
C SER A 116 -5.20 -0.70 -0.80
N TRP A 117 -3.88 -0.71 -1.01
CA TRP A 117 -3.06 0.50 -1.04
C TRP A 117 -3.41 1.45 -2.20
N ARG A 118 -3.61 0.91 -3.41
CA ARG A 118 -4.06 1.68 -4.58
C ARG A 118 -5.45 2.27 -4.37
N ALA A 119 -6.36 1.50 -3.77
CA ALA A 119 -7.70 1.97 -3.45
C ALA A 119 -7.67 3.19 -2.52
N PHE A 120 -6.78 3.18 -1.53
CA PHE A 120 -6.66 4.29 -0.58
C PHE A 120 -6.05 5.58 -1.18
N HIS A 121 -5.14 5.47 -2.14
CA HIS A 121 -4.70 6.60 -2.96
C HIS A 121 -5.85 7.16 -3.79
N ARG A 122 -6.59 6.28 -4.48
CA ARG A 122 -7.75 6.68 -5.31
C ARG A 122 -8.85 7.36 -4.50
N LEU A 123 -9.14 6.89 -3.28
CA LEU A 123 -10.10 7.53 -2.37
C LEU A 123 -9.69 8.96 -1.98
N ARG A 124 -8.40 9.31 -2.08
CA ARG A 124 -7.87 10.66 -1.84
C ARG A 124 -7.61 11.45 -3.11
N ASN A 125 -8.01 10.92 -4.26
CA ASN A 125 -7.67 11.48 -5.57
C ASN A 125 -6.16 11.67 -5.77
N LEU A 126 -5.35 10.73 -5.28
CA LEU A 126 -3.89 10.76 -5.38
C LEU A 126 -3.38 9.72 -6.38
N ALA A 127 -2.28 10.03 -7.06
CA ALA A 127 -1.54 9.07 -7.86
C ALA A 127 -0.92 7.99 -6.95
N SER A 128 -1.01 6.73 -7.38
CA SER A 128 -0.40 5.61 -6.66
C SER A 128 1.02 5.35 -7.15
N PRO A 129 2.02 5.16 -6.27
CA PRO A 129 3.37 4.80 -6.68
C PRO A 129 3.42 3.46 -7.42
N PHE A 130 2.44 2.58 -7.22
CA PHE A 130 2.36 1.29 -7.93
C PHE A 130 2.02 1.40 -9.42
N GLU A 131 1.69 2.58 -9.93
CA GLU A 131 1.53 2.81 -11.38
C GLU A 131 2.87 3.09 -12.08
N ALA A 132 3.95 3.37 -11.33
CA ALA A 132 5.25 3.63 -11.90
C ALA A 132 5.75 2.41 -12.69
N PRO A 133 6.30 2.58 -13.92
CA PRO A 133 6.64 1.45 -14.80
C PRO A 133 7.59 0.43 -14.16
N LEU A 134 8.60 0.89 -13.43
CA LEU A 134 9.57 0.02 -12.75
C LEU A 134 8.89 -0.83 -11.66
N ILE A 135 7.97 -0.25 -10.90
CA ILE A 135 7.27 -0.91 -9.79
C ILE A 135 6.27 -1.94 -10.34
N ALA A 136 5.56 -1.60 -11.41
CA ALA A 136 4.67 -2.53 -12.11
C ALA A 136 5.47 -3.74 -12.65
N GLN A 137 6.64 -3.51 -13.26
CA GLN A 137 7.52 -4.58 -13.72
C GLN A 137 8.05 -5.44 -12.57
N ALA A 138 8.49 -4.82 -11.47
CA ALA A 138 8.97 -5.54 -10.28
C ALA A 138 7.89 -6.44 -9.70
N ARG A 139 6.65 -5.95 -9.57
CA ARG A 139 5.49 -6.75 -9.14
C ARG A 139 5.25 -7.93 -10.08
N GLY A 140 5.29 -7.70 -11.40
CA GLY A 140 5.14 -8.77 -12.39
C GLY A 140 6.22 -9.85 -12.26
N ARG A 141 7.47 -9.46 -12.03
CA ARG A 141 8.59 -10.39 -11.80
C ARG A 141 8.42 -11.16 -10.49
N ALA A 142 8.05 -10.49 -9.40
CA ALA A 142 7.77 -11.11 -8.11
C ALA A 142 6.71 -12.22 -8.21
N ARG A 143 5.60 -11.93 -8.91
CA ARG A 143 4.54 -12.91 -9.16
C ARG A 143 5.04 -14.14 -9.91
N ARG A 144 5.84 -13.94 -10.98
CA ARG A 144 6.41 -15.05 -11.76
C ARG A 144 7.40 -15.88 -10.95
N ALA A 145 8.23 -15.24 -10.13
CA ALA A 145 9.20 -15.93 -9.28
C ALA A 145 8.49 -16.82 -8.25
N ALA A 146 7.43 -16.32 -7.62
CA ALA A 146 6.66 -17.07 -6.63
C ALA A 146 5.79 -18.19 -7.22
N ALA A 147 5.42 -18.11 -8.51
CA ALA A 147 4.70 -19.17 -9.21
C ALA A 147 5.63 -20.30 -9.71
N ARG A 148 6.96 -20.09 -9.71
CA ARG A 148 7.90 -21.11 -10.18
C ARG A 148 7.95 -22.27 -9.18
N PRO A 149 7.78 -23.53 -9.62
CA PRO A 149 7.91 -24.69 -8.74
C PRO A 149 9.28 -24.65 -8.05
N ARG A 150 9.31 -24.88 -6.74
CA ARG A 150 10.57 -25.06 -6.00
C ARG A 150 11.31 -26.24 -6.65
N ALA A 151 12.43 -25.95 -7.31
CA ALA A 151 13.31 -27.01 -7.79
C ALA A 151 13.67 -27.89 -6.60
N ARG A 152 13.46 -29.21 -6.73
CA ARG A 152 13.90 -30.16 -5.72
C ARG A 152 15.41 -29.97 -5.54
N LYS A 153 15.87 -29.82 -4.30
CA LYS A 153 17.31 -29.92 -4.00
C LYS A 153 17.74 -31.31 -4.47
N SER A 154 18.51 -31.38 -5.55
CA SER A 154 19.31 -32.55 -5.84
C SER A 154 20.23 -32.75 -4.63
N ALA A 155 20.08 -33.90 -3.96
CA ALA A 155 20.97 -34.33 -2.89
C ALA A 155 22.36 -34.64 -3.44
#